data_AF-Q2JCB1-F1
#
_entry.id   AF-Q2JCB1-F1
#
_cell.length_a   1.000
_cell.length_b   1.000
_cell.length_c   1.000
_cell.angle_alpha   90.00
_cell.angle_beta   90.00
_cell.angle_gamma   90.00
#
_symmetry.space_group_name_H-M   'P 1'
#
loop_
_entity.id
_entity.type
_entity.pdbx_description
1 polymer ?
#
loop_
_entity_poly.entity_id
_entity_poly.type
_entity_poly.pdbx_seq_one_letter_code
_entity_poly.pdbx_strand_id
1 'polypeptide(L)'
;MPKNQLDQLVADYTELVTTALAALDWAEEEITQAITRHPSKRDQFFHSYPVLAPSTILFPVEFVYRGHFREILERIATGQDTRPGTAAEACCLLAEVSKATPFPPYGHGLYFRLWAKAFPGHQQLVPDSQLNHYEALFGPKIDKLEGDIRKDLTVKDRQIGPITCDGVHNGAVVDCIYARTQ
;
A
#
# COMPACT_ATOMS: atom_id res chain seq x y z
N MET A 1 23.00 -21.09 -11.34
CA MET A 1 21.86 -21.96 -11.70
C MET A 1 21.73 -23.00 -10.61
N PRO A 2 20.61 -23.05 -9.86
CA PRO A 2 20.40 -24.04 -8.81
C PRO A 2 20.49 -25.46 -9.39
N LYS A 3 21.12 -26.39 -8.65
CA LYS A 3 21.56 -27.69 -9.18
C LYS A 3 20.44 -28.74 -9.17
N ASN A 4 19.32 -28.50 -8.48
CA ASN A 4 18.08 -29.27 -8.60
C ASN A 4 16.87 -28.49 -8.01
N GLN A 5 15.68 -29.11 -8.05
CA GLN A 5 14.41 -28.51 -7.56
C GLN A 5 14.42 -28.11 -6.07
N LEU A 6 15.19 -28.80 -5.22
CA LEU A 6 15.30 -28.48 -3.79
C LEU A 6 16.04 -27.15 -3.60
N ASP A 7 17.14 -26.94 -4.33
CA ASP A 7 17.91 -25.69 -4.26
C ASP A 7 17.07 -24.48 -4.71
N GLN A 8 16.25 -24.65 -5.74
CA GLN A 8 15.34 -23.60 -6.20
C GLN A 8 14.28 -23.30 -5.15
N LEU A 9 13.67 -24.32 -4.56
CA LEU A 9 12.68 -24.14 -3.49
C LEU A 9 13.26 -23.37 -2.31
N VAL A 10 14.47 -23.74 -1.85
CA VAL A 10 15.16 -23.05 -0.75
C VAL A 10 15.44 -21.59 -1.10
N ALA A 11 15.87 -21.31 -2.33
CA ALA A 11 16.12 -19.95 -2.81
C ALA A 11 14.83 -19.11 -2.80
N ASP A 12 13.72 -19.65 -3.33
CA ASP A 12 12.43 -18.96 -3.38
C ASP A 12 11.90 -18.62 -1.97
N TYR A 13 12.00 -19.57 -1.02
CA TYR A 13 11.63 -19.32 0.38
C TYR A 13 12.54 -18.27 1.04
N THR A 14 13.84 -18.30 0.76
CA THR A 14 14.78 -17.32 1.31
C THR A 14 14.45 -15.91 0.80
N GLU A 15 14.14 -15.76 -0.48
CA GLU A 15 13.74 -14.49 -1.08
C GLU A 15 12.41 -13.98 -0.50
N LEU A 16 11.43 -14.86 -0.34
CA LEU A 16 10.15 -14.53 0.28
C LEU A 16 10.32 -14.02 1.72
N VAL A 17 11.09 -14.75 2.54
CA VAL A 17 11.34 -14.37 3.94
C VAL A 17 12.11 -13.06 4.02
N THR A 18 13.15 -12.89 3.19
CA THR A 18 13.95 -11.65 3.15
C THR A 18 13.09 -10.44 2.80
N THR A 19 12.21 -10.60 1.80
CA THR A 19 11.26 -9.56 1.39
C THR A 19 10.26 -9.24 2.48
N ALA A 20 9.74 -10.26 3.16
CA ALA A 20 8.78 -10.06 4.25
C ALA A 20 9.41 -9.33 5.45
N LEU A 21 10.65 -9.66 5.81
CA LEU A 21 11.39 -8.96 6.87
C LEU A 21 11.66 -7.50 6.49
N ALA A 22 12.13 -7.23 5.26
CA ALA A 22 12.34 -5.86 4.79
C ALA A 22 11.03 -5.05 4.79
N ALA A 23 9.91 -5.68 4.42
CA ALA A 23 8.61 -5.05 4.45
C ALA A 23 8.17 -4.63 5.86
N LEU A 24 8.53 -5.41 6.89
CA LEU A 24 8.27 -5.05 8.29
C LEU A 24 9.06 -3.80 8.71
N ASP A 25 10.34 -3.74 8.36
CA ASP A 25 11.19 -2.57 8.65
C ASP A 25 10.61 -1.31 7.97
N TRP A 26 10.21 -1.42 6.70
CA TRP A 26 9.60 -0.30 5.97
C TRP A 26 8.25 0.11 6.57
N ALA A 27 7.44 -0.84 7.03
CA ALA A 27 6.17 -0.56 7.70
C ALA A 27 6.39 0.17 9.03
N GLU A 28 7.39 -0.22 9.83
CA GLU A 28 7.77 0.46 11.07
C GLU A 28 8.18 1.91 10.85
N GLU A 29 8.96 2.17 9.81
CA GLU A 29 9.37 3.52 9.45
C GLU A 29 8.19 4.37 8.99
N GLU A 30 7.30 3.83 8.15
CA GLU A 30 6.09 4.56 7.70
C GLU A 30 5.10 4.79 8.86
N ILE A 31 4.98 3.84 9.80
CA ILE A 31 4.22 4.04 11.06
C ILE A 31 4.83 5.20 11.85
N THR A 32 6.15 5.23 12.03
CA THR A 32 6.85 6.31 12.74
C THR A 32 6.60 7.68 12.08
N GLN A 33 6.65 7.73 10.75
CA GLN A 33 6.32 8.94 9.99
C GLN A 33 4.84 9.32 10.10
N ALA A 34 3.93 8.35 10.10
CA ALA A 34 2.49 8.59 10.29
C ALA A 34 2.17 9.12 11.69
N ILE A 35 2.78 8.56 12.74
CA ILE A 35 2.69 9.05 14.12
C ILE A 35 3.15 10.51 14.20
N THR A 36 4.24 10.85 13.52
CA THR A 36 4.76 12.22 13.49
C THR A 36 3.76 13.20 12.85
N ARG A 37 3.07 12.78 11.79
CA ARG A 37 2.04 13.58 11.10
C ARG A 37 0.71 13.63 11.88
N HIS A 38 0.35 12.55 12.56
CA HIS A 38 -0.92 12.39 13.28
C HIS A 38 -0.70 11.85 14.72
N PRO A 39 -0.14 12.65 15.65
CA PRO A 39 0.24 12.16 16.98
C PRO A 39 -0.91 11.57 17.80
N SER A 40 -2.12 12.09 17.63
CA SER A 40 -3.33 11.59 18.32
C SER A 40 -3.77 10.20 17.87
N LYS A 41 -3.17 9.66 16.81
CA LYS A 41 -3.46 8.33 16.25
C LYS A 41 -2.38 7.30 16.58
N ARG A 42 -1.41 7.66 17.43
CA ARG A 42 -0.25 6.84 17.76
C ARG A 42 -0.58 5.38 18.09
N ASP A 43 -1.50 5.18 19.02
CA ASP A 43 -1.85 3.83 19.49
C ASP A 43 -2.54 3.03 18.39
N GLN A 44 -3.40 3.69 17.60
CA GLN A 44 -4.08 3.06 16.48
C GLN A 44 -3.09 2.61 15.39
N PHE A 45 -2.06 3.42 15.10
CA PHE A 45 -1.02 3.04 14.14
C PHE A 45 -0.16 1.89 14.63
N PHE A 46 0.19 1.87 15.92
CA PHE A 46 0.93 0.75 16.50
C PHE A 46 0.21 -0.58 16.30
N HIS A 47 -1.12 -0.60 16.40
CA HIS A 47 -1.93 -1.80 16.19
C HIS A 47 -2.36 -2.05 14.73
N SER A 48 -1.81 -1.30 13.76
CA SER A 48 -2.26 -1.36 12.36
C SER A 48 -1.55 -2.39 11.48
N TYR A 49 -0.51 -3.07 11.97
CA TYR A 49 0.27 -4.05 11.17
C TYR A 49 -0.57 -5.05 10.36
N PRO A 50 -1.63 -5.68 10.90
CA PRO A 50 -2.44 -6.61 10.10
C PRO A 50 -3.09 -5.98 8.87
N VAL A 51 -3.36 -4.67 8.92
CA VAL A 51 -4.00 -3.90 7.84
C VAL A 51 -2.97 -3.44 6.80
N LEU A 52 -1.69 -3.37 7.16
CA LEU A 52 -0.60 -3.01 6.26
C LEU A 52 -0.12 -4.18 5.38
N ALA A 53 -0.59 -5.41 5.64
CA ALA A 53 -0.15 -6.59 4.90
C ALA A 53 -0.29 -6.38 3.36
N PRO A 54 0.81 -6.45 2.59
CA PRO A 54 0.78 -6.34 1.14
C PRO A 54 -0.15 -7.39 0.52
N SER A 55 -0.96 -7.00 -0.46
CA SER A 55 -1.67 -7.98 -1.29
C SER A 55 -0.74 -8.59 -2.35
N THR A 56 -1.14 -9.73 -2.90
CA THR A 56 -0.34 -10.49 -3.87
C THR A 56 -0.11 -9.78 -5.20
N ILE A 57 -0.86 -8.70 -5.51
CA ILE A 57 -0.65 -7.91 -6.73
C ILE A 57 0.53 -6.96 -6.61
N LEU A 58 0.99 -6.63 -5.39
CA LEU A 58 2.08 -5.68 -5.21
C LEU A 58 3.40 -6.28 -5.64
N PHE A 59 4.15 -5.50 -6.42
CA PHE A 59 5.54 -5.84 -6.73
C PHE A 59 6.40 -5.69 -5.47
N PRO A 60 7.26 -6.68 -5.14
CA PRO A 60 8.02 -6.73 -3.90
C PRO A 60 9.23 -5.79 -3.92
N VAL A 61 8.97 -4.48 -4.11
CA VAL A 61 10.00 -3.43 -4.15
C VAL A 61 9.63 -2.34 -3.16
N GLU A 62 10.65 -1.78 -2.51
CA GLU A 62 10.51 -0.88 -1.36
C GLU A 62 9.52 0.25 -1.59
N PHE A 63 9.70 1.03 -2.66
CA PHE A 63 8.87 2.21 -2.88
C PHE A 63 7.39 1.88 -3.14
N VAL A 64 7.11 0.70 -3.71
CA VAL A 64 5.75 0.21 -3.94
C VAL A 64 5.08 -0.12 -2.60
N TYR A 65 5.79 -0.83 -1.72
CA TYR A 65 5.31 -1.15 -0.38
C TYR A 65 5.11 0.10 0.47
N ARG A 66 6.07 1.04 0.46
CA ARG A 66 5.93 2.31 1.16
C ARG A 66 4.76 3.15 0.68
N GLY A 67 4.54 3.21 -0.64
CA GLY A 67 3.36 3.86 -1.21
C GLY A 67 2.04 3.23 -0.74
N HIS A 68 2.00 1.90 -0.67
CA HIS A 68 0.87 1.16 -0.11
C HIS A 68 0.65 1.46 1.39
N PHE A 69 1.68 1.33 2.23
CA PHE A 69 1.59 1.56 3.67
C PHE A 69 1.13 2.99 3.98
N ARG A 70 1.72 3.98 3.30
CA ARG A 70 1.39 5.39 3.51
C ARG A 70 -0.09 5.69 3.24
N GLU A 71 -0.64 5.13 2.16
CA GLU A 71 -2.05 5.32 1.84
C GLU A 71 -2.97 4.65 2.88
N ILE A 72 -2.64 3.44 3.34
CA ILE A 72 -3.42 2.77 4.39
C ILE A 72 -3.35 3.53 5.72
N LEU A 73 -2.17 3.98 6.13
CA LEU A 73 -1.99 4.76 7.35
C LEU A 73 -2.74 6.10 7.29
N GLU A 74 -2.76 6.77 6.15
CA GLU A 74 -3.54 8.00 5.97
C GLU A 74 -5.05 7.75 6.04
N ARG A 75 -5.52 6.64 5.48
CA ARG A 75 -6.93 6.23 5.62
C ARG A 75 -7.29 5.95 7.08
N ILE A 76 -6.43 5.27 7.84
CA ILE A 76 -6.61 5.06 9.28
C ILE A 76 -6.69 6.41 10.02
N ALA A 77 -5.75 7.32 9.72
CA ALA A 77 -5.70 8.64 10.35
C ALA A 77 -6.99 9.43 10.15
N THR A 78 -7.54 9.38 8.94
CA THR A 78 -8.71 10.14 8.50
C THR A 78 -10.03 9.40 8.68
N GLY A 79 -10.02 8.17 9.21
CA GLY A 79 -11.22 7.36 9.40
C GLY A 79 -11.86 6.85 8.10
N GLN A 80 -11.08 6.77 7.01
CA GLN A 80 -11.52 6.23 5.74
C GLN A 80 -11.44 4.69 5.72
N ASP A 81 -12.23 4.08 4.84
CA ASP A 81 -12.23 2.63 4.64
C ASP A 81 -10.87 2.15 4.09
N THR A 82 -10.24 1.22 4.80
CA THR A 82 -8.95 0.65 4.41
C THR A 82 -9.08 -0.47 3.38
N ARG A 83 -10.27 -1.06 3.19
CA ARG A 83 -10.48 -2.25 2.35
C ARG A 83 -10.26 -2.06 0.85
N PRO A 84 -10.68 -0.95 0.20
CA PRO A 84 -10.47 -0.74 -1.23
C PRO A 84 -9.00 -0.77 -1.62
N GLY A 85 -8.68 -1.15 -2.85
CA GLY A 85 -7.30 -1.16 -3.34
C GLY A 85 -6.60 0.20 -3.19
N THR A 86 -5.31 0.20 -2.89
CA THR A 86 -4.47 1.42 -2.86
C THR A 86 -4.06 1.84 -4.27
N ALA A 87 -3.55 3.06 -4.42
CA ALA A 87 -2.99 3.54 -5.67
C ALA A 87 -1.78 2.69 -6.11
N ALA A 88 -0.94 2.25 -5.16
CA ALA A 88 0.16 1.34 -5.45
C ALA A 88 -0.33 -0.01 -6.02
N GLU A 89 -1.36 -0.61 -5.41
CA GLU A 89 -1.95 -1.86 -5.89
C GLU A 89 -2.55 -1.71 -7.30
N ALA A 90 -3.27 -0.61 -7.52
CA ALA A 90 -3.86 -0.31 -8.81
C ALA A 90 -2.79 -0.02 -9.89
N CYS A 91 -1.67 0.63 -9.55
CA CYS A 91 -0.52 0.76 -10.45
C CYS A 91 0.04 -0.61 -10.84
N CYS A 92 0.26 -1.53 -9.89
CA CYS A 92 0.75 -2.88 -10.20
C CYS A 92 -0.24 -3.66 -11.09
N LEU A 93 -1.53 -3.62 -10.77
CA LEU A 93 -2.57 -4.24 -11.62
C LEU A 93 -2.52 -3.70 -13.05
N LEU A 94 -2.50 -2.37 -13.20
CA LEU A 94 -2.46 -1.73 -14.51
C LEU A 94 -1.16 -2.08 -15.26
N ALA A 95 -0.01 -2.10 -14.57
CA ALA A 95 1.24 -2.53 -15.17
C ALA A 95 1.15 -3.97 -15.72
N GLU A 96 0.55 -4.91 -14.98
CA GLU A 96 0.34 -6.28 -15.46
C GLU A 96 -0.64 -6.34 -16.64
N VAL A 97 -1.78 -5.65 -16.57
CA VAL A 97 -2.78 -5.64 -17.65
C VAL A 97 -2.18 -5.06 -18.94
N SER A 98 -1.31 -4.05 -18.85
CA SER A 98 -0.66 -3.43 -20.01
C SER A 98 0.22 -4.38 -20.81
N LYS A 99 0.72 -5.46 -20.19
CA LYS A 99 1.52 -6.49 -20.87
C LYS A 99 0.67 -7.37 -21.77
N ALA A 100 -0.61 -7.53 -21.46
CA ALA A 100 -1.54 -8.38 -22.20
C ALA A 100 -2.29 -7.62 -23.29
N THR A 101 -2.59 -6.34 -23.06
CA THR A 101 -3.34 -5.52 -24.02
C THR A 101 -2.95 -4.04 -23.94
N PRO A 102 -2.85 -3.33 -25.08
CA PRO A 102 -2.66 -1.89 -25.05
C PRO A 102 -3.79 -1.19 -24.30
N PHE A 103 -3.43 -0.21 -23.48
CA PHE A 103 -4.45 0.57 -22.80
C PHE A 103 -5.18 1.53 -23.73
N PRO A 104 -6.49 1.76 -23.48
CA PRO A 104 -7.12 2.94 -24.01
C PRO A 104 -6.51 4.21 -23.33
N PRO A 105 -6.63 5.40 -23.95
CA PRO A 105 -6.04 6.64 -23.41
C PRO A 105 -6.38 6.94 -21.95
N TYR A 106 -7.60 6.64 -21.51
CA TYR A 106 -8.01 6.84 -20.12
C TYR A 106 -7.37 5.84 -19.14
N GLY A 107 -6.93 4.66 -19.61
CA GLY A 107 -6.13 3.73 -18.80
C GLY A 107 -4.73 4.26 -18.53
N HIS A 108 -4.09 4.89 -19.53
CA HIS A 108 -2.83 5.61 -19.33
C HIS A 108 -3.00 6.79 -18.38
N GLY A 109 -4.05 7.59 -18.57
CA GLY A 109 -4.38 8.70 -17.67
C GLY A 109 -4.52 8.25 -16.21
N LEU A 110 -5.26 7.17 -15.97
CA LEU A 110 -5.40 6.59 -14.64
C LEU A 110 -4.05 6.15 -14.06
N TYR A 111 -3.23 5.43 -14.83
CA TYR A 111 -1.92 4.96 -14.38
C TYR A 111 -1.03 6.12 -13.93
N PHE A 112 -0.96 7.21 -14.71
CA PHE A 112 -0.15 8.38 -14.36
C PHE A 112 -0.67 9.11 -13.12
N ARG A 113 -2.00 9.27 -12.98
CA ARG A 113 -2.63 9.85 -11.78
C ARG A 113 -2.25 9.06 -10.53
N LEU A 114 -2.41 7.73 -10.58
CA LEU A 114 -2.13 6.85 -9.45
C LEU A 114 -0.63 6.78 -9.14
N TRP A 115 0.23 6.82 -10.15
CA TRP A 115 1.69 6.91 -9.95
C TRP A 115 2.07 8.16 -9.17
N ALA A 116 1.59 9.33 -9.60
CA ALA A 116 1.87 10.60 -8.92
C ALA A 116 1.39 10.58 -7.46
N LYS A 117 0.23 9.95 -7.20
CA LYS A 117 -0.34 9.80 -5.86
C LYS A 117 0.46 8.83 -4.97
N ALA A 118 0.78 7.65 -5.49
CA ALA A 118 1.43 6.58 -4.72
C ALA A 118 2.92 6.89 -4.47
N PHE A 119 3.60 7.54 -5.43
CA PHE A 119 5.05 7.66 -5.46
C PHE A 119 5.53 9.12 -5.64
N PRO A 120 5.14 10.06 -4.76
CA PRO A 120 5.43 11.49 -4.94
C PRO A 120 6.94 11.85 -4.92
N GLY A 121 7.79 10.97 -4.37
CA GLY A 121 9.25 11.13 -4.38
C GLY A 121 9.97 10.50 -5.57
N HIS A 122 9.24 9.90 -6.52
CA HIS A 122 9.80 9.27 -7.70
C HIS A 122 9.63 10.16 -8.93
N GLN A 123 10.49 9.98 -9.92
CA GLN A 123 10.41 10.73 -11.17
C GLN A 123 9.01 10.59 -11.78
N GLN A 124 8.42 11.71 -12.18
CA GLN A 124 7.18 11.68 -12.93
C GLN A 124 7.40 10.97 -14.26
N LEU A 125 6.50 10.04 -14.60
CA LEU A 125 6.56 9.30 -15.85
C LEU A 125 6.23 10.16 -17.07
N VAL A 126 5.44 11.21 -16.87
CA VAL A 126 5.03 12.17 -17.90
C VAL A 126 5.05 13.59 -17.33
N PRO A 127 5.24 14.62 -18.15
CA PRO A 127 5.09 16.01 -17.70
C PRO A 127 3.66 16.30 -17.23
N ASP A 128 3.50 17.22 -16.27
CA ASP A 128 2.19 17.66 -15.77
C ASP A 128 1.24 18.09 -16.89
N SER A 129 1.75 18.74 -17.95
CA SER A 129 0.94 19.14 -19.11
C SER A 129 0.27 17.97 -19.82
N GLN A 130 0.93 16.81 -19.87
CA GLN A 130 0.39 15.61 -20.49
C GLN A 130 -0.62 14.90 -19.57
N LEU A 131 -0.34 14.85 -18.26
CA LEU A 131 -1.32 14.36 -17.29
C LEU A 131 -2.60 15.20 -17.34
N ASN A 132 -2.47 16.54 -17.28
CA ASN A 132 -3.58 17.48 -17.38
C ASN A 132 -4.40 17.30 -18.67
N HIS A 133 -3.74 16.94 -19.79
CA HIS A 133 -4.43 16.64 -21.04
C HIS A 133 -5.31 15.38 -20.94
N TYR A 134 -4.80 14.29 -20.37
CA TYR A 134 -5.61 13.08 -20.15
C TYR A 134 -6.79 13.37 -19.21
N GLU A 135 -6.55 14.12 -18.14
CA GLU A 135 -7.59 14.49 -17.18
C GLU A 135 -8.69 15.34 -17.82
N ALA A 136 -8.33 16.34 -18.62
CA ALA A 136 -9.29 17.20 -19.28
C ALA A 136 -10.17 16.46 -20.31
N LEU A 137 -9.61 15.49 -21.03
CA LEU A 137 -10.34 14.74 -22.05
C LEU A 137 -11.13 13.55 -21.50
N PHE A 138 -10.61 12.89 -20.47
CA PHE A 138 -11.10 11.58 -20.04
C PHE A 138 -11.44 11.49 -18.56
N GLY A 139 -11.36 12.57 -17.77
CA GLY A 139 -11.59 12.60 -16.32
C GLY A 139 -12.74 11.71 -15.83
N PRO A 140 -13.98 11.86 -16.34
CA PRO A 140 -15.10 11.00 -15.92
C PRO A 140 -14.90 9.50 -16.18
N LYS A 141 -14.18 9.13 -17.25
CA LYS A 141 -13.83 7.72 -17.54
C LYS A 141 -12.69 7.23 -16.65
N ILE A 142 -11.73 8.10 -16.35
CA ILE A 142 -10.64 7.82 -15.40
C ILE A 142 -11.22 7.56 -14.01
N ASP A 143 -12.12 8.42 -13.54
CA ASP A 143 -12.77 8.29 -12.23
C ASP A 143 -13.58 6.99 -12.12
N LYS A 144 -14.35 6.68 -13.17
CA LYS A 144 -15.10 5.43 -13.24
C LYS A 144 -14.17 4.21 -13.18
N LEU A 145 -13.09 4.21 -13.98
CA LEU A 145 -12.13 3.12 -13.99
C LEU A 145 -11.39 2.97 -12.65
N GLU A 146 -11.05 4.09 -12.00
CA GLU A 146 -10.45 4.07 -10.65
C GLU A 146 -11.39 3.43 -9.64
N GLY A 147 -12.67 3.80 -9.66
CA GLY A 147 -13.70 3.23 -8.80
C GLY A 147 -13.87 1.72 -9.02
N ASP A 148 -13.97 1.31 -10.29
CA ASP A 148 -14.09 -0.10 -10.68
C ASP A 148 -12.86 -0.90 -10.20
N ILE A 149 -11.63 -0.43 -10.46
CA ILE A 149 -10.39 -1.10 -10.05
C ILE A 149 -10.24 -1.18 -8.52
N ARG A 150 -10.47 -0.08 -7.80
CA ARG A 150 -10.34 -0.08 -6.33
C ARG A 150 -11.34 -1.03 -5.68
N LYS A 151 -12.54 -1.14 -6.26
CA LYS A 151 -13.57 -2.10 -5.83
C LYS A 151 -13.11 -3.54 -6.09
N ASP A 152 -12.59 -3.83 -7.28
CA ASP A 152 -12.12 -5.18 -7.62
C ASP A 152 -10.92 -5.62 -6.78
N LEU A 153 -10.06 -4.67 -6.39
CA LEU A 153 -8.91 -4.88 -5.49
C LEU A 153 -9.28 -4.86 -4.01
N THR A 154 -10.57 -4.89 -3.65
CA THR A 154 -10.99 -4.83 -2.23
C THR A 154 -10.49 -6.05 -1.45
N VAL A 155 -9.75 -5.80 -0.37
CA VAL A 155 -9.37 -6.81 0.62
C VAL A 155 -10.35 -6.75 1.79
N LYS A 156 -11.28 -7.70 1.86
CA LYS A 156 -12.42 -7.68 2.82
C LYS A 156 -11.99 -7.54 4.27
N ASP A 157 -10.91 -8.20 4.65
CA ASP A 157 -10.43 -8.26 6.03
C ASP A 157 -9.37 -7.19 6.35
N ARG A 158 -9.06 -6.29 5.40
CA ARG A 158 -8.16 -5.16 5.62
C ARG A 158 -8.89 -4.06 6.38
N GLN A 159 -9.06 -4.29 7.67
CA GLN A 159 -9.67 -3.35 8.61
C GLN A 159 -9.08 -3.61 10.00
N ILE A 160 -9.00 -2.56 10.81
CA ILE A 160 -8.57 -2.72 12.20
C ILE A 160 -9.70 -3.43 12.95
N GLY A 161 -9.46 -4.67 13.35
CA GLY A 161 -10.36 -5.43 14.22
C GLY A 161 -10.35 -4.92 15.66
N PRO A 162 -11.00 -5.64 16.59
CA PRO A 162 -10.89 -5.35 18.02
C PRO A 162 -9.42 -5.32 18.45
N ILE A 163 -8.98 -4.21 19.05
CA ILE A 163 -7.62 -4.07 19.56
C ILE A 163 -7.59 -4.59 21.00
N THR A 164 -6.68 -5.53 21.26
CA THR A 164 -6.27 -5.93 22.61
C THR A 164 -4.83 -5.50 22.80
N CYS A 165 -4.56 -4.71 23.85
CA CYS A 165 -3.22 -4.25 24.19
C CYS A 165 -2.91 -4.52 25.66
N ASP A 166 -1.67 -4.92 25.89
CA ASP A 166 -1.11 -5.32 27.18
C ASP A 166 -0.46 -4.10 27.89
N GLY A 167 -0.48 -2.93 27.25
CA GLY A 167 0.25 -1.74 27.69
C GLY A 167 1.75 -1.77 27.35
N VAL A 168 2.18 -2.68 26.47
CA VAL A 168 3.59 -2.82 26.06
C VAL A 168 3.72 -2.69 24.55
N HIS A 169 4.43 -1.67 24.09
CA HIS A 169 4.74 -1.44 22.68
C HIS A 169 6.24 -1.62 22.47
N ASN A 170 6.66 -2.53 21.57
CA ASN A 170 8.07 -2.83 21.27
C ASN A 170 8.94 -3.09 22.52
N GLY A 171 8.39 -3.80 23.50
CA GLY A 171 9.08 -4.12 24.76
C GLY A 171 9.12 -2.99 25.79
N ALA A 172 8.56 -1.81 25.49
CA ALA A 172 8.45 -0.69 26.43
C ALA A 172 7.02 -0.56 26.96
N VAL A 173 6.88 -0.31 28.26
CA VAL A 173 5.58 0.03 28.86
C VAL A 173 5.15 1.40 28.37
N VAL A 174 3.92 1.52 27.87
CA VAL A 174 3.34 2.75 27.35
C VAL A 174 1.92 2.95 27.87
N ASP A 175 1.49 4.21 27.94
CA ASP A 175 0.09 4.57 28.17
C ASP A 175 -0.68 4.47 26.85
N CYS A 176 -1.12 3.25 26.51
CA CYS A 176 -1.90 2.98 25.31
C CYS A 176 -3.40 3.03 25.64
N ILE A 177 -4.17 3.77 24.85
CA ILE A 177 -5.63 3.90 25.05
C ILE A 177 -6.40 2.57 24.95
N TYR A 178 -5.79 1.54 24.35
CA TYR A 178 -6.36 0.21 24.21
C TYR A 178 -5.88 -0.77 25.28
N ALA A 179 -4.96 -0.35 26.15
CA ALA A 179 -4.57 -1.15 27.29
C ALA A 179 -5.79 -1.25 28.22
N ARG A 180 -6.24 -2.48 28.51
CA ARG A 180 -7.27 -2.65 29.53
C ARG A 180 -6.67 -2.24 30.87
N THR A 181 -7.24 -1.25 31.53
CA THR A 181 -7.07 -1.09 32.98
C THR A 181 -7.47 -2.41 33.61
N GLN A 182 -6.51 -3.07 34.25
CA GLN A 182 -6.77 -4.23 35.11
C GLN A 182 -7.71 -3.83 36.25
#